data_AF-A0A914XZD7-F1
#
_entry.id   AF-A0A914XZD7-F1
#
_cell.length_a   1.000
_cell.length_b   1.000
_cell.length_c   1.000
_cell.angle_alpha   90.00
_cell.angle_beta   90.00
_cell.angle_gamma   90.00
#
_symmetry.space_group_name_H-M   'P 1'
#
loop_
_entity.id
_entity.type
_entity.pdbx_description
1 polymer ?
#
loop_
_entity_poly.entity_id
_entity_poly.type
_entity_poly.pdbx_seq_one_letter_code
_entity_poly.pdbx_strand_id
1 'polypeptide(L)'
;MGWGRIQELPGIFAQALSTAKKGDIVGPIRSGVGFHILKVNDLRGESKNISVTEVHARHILLKPSPIMTDEQARVKLEQIAADIKSGKTTFAAAAKEFSQDPGSANQGGDLGWATPDIFDPAFRDALTRLTRSNECTGSLFIRLAFNRTAGYPKCR
;
A
#
# COMPACT_ATOMS: atom_id res chain seq x y z
N MET A 1 -22.37 25.87 -19.72
CA MET A 1 -21.23 25.08 -20.24
C MET A 1 -20.89 23.90 -19.33
N GLY A 2 -21.84 23.01 -19.01
CA GLY A 2 -21.56 21.75 -18.29
C GLY A 2 -20.62 21.86 -17.08
N TRP A 3 -19.92 20.76 -16.79
CA TRP A 3 -18.80 20.71 -15.86
C TRP A 3 -17.49 20.79 -16.64
N GLY A 4 -16.52 21.57 -16.18
CA GLY A 4 -15.19 21.71 -16.79
C GLY A 4 -14.13 21.99 -15.73
N ARG A 5 -12.87 21.65 -16.01
CA ARG A 5 -11.78 21.90 -15.05
C ARG A 5 -11.27 23.33 -15.20
N ILE A 6 -10.90 23.96 -14.09
CA ILE A 6 -10.33 25.33 -14.10
C ILE A 6 -9.05 25.38 -14.96
N GLN A 7 -8.29 24.27 -15.02
CA GLN A 7 -7.07 24.10 -15.81
C GLN A 7 -7.32 24.08 -17.33
N GLU A 8 -8.54 23.76 -17.78
CA GLU A 8 -8.91 23.73 -19.20
C GLU A 8 -9.37 25.10 -19.71
N LEU A 9 -9.55 26.07 -18.81
CA LEU A 9 -9.92 27.43 -19.16
C LEU A 9 -8.68 28.28 -19.46
N PRO A 10 -8.78 29.27 -20.37
CA PRO A 10 -7.76 30.30 -20.54
C PRO A 10 -7.29 30.87 -19.20
N GLY A 11 -5.99 31.08 -19.04
CA GLY A 11 -5.40 31.51 -17.75
C GLY A 11 -6.02 32.78 -17.15
N ILE A 12 -6.49 33.69 -18.01
CA ILE A 12 -7.22 34.91 -17.60
C ILE A 12 -8.52 34.60 -16.83
N PHE A 13 -9.15 33.46 -17.10
CA PHE A 13 -10.34 32.98 -16.41
C PHE A 13 -9.98 32.12 -15.22
N ALA A 14 -8.95 31.27 -15.34
CA ALA A 14 -8.48 30.44 -14.23
C ALA A 14 -8.08 31.27 -13.01
N GLN A 15 -7.38 32.40 -13.21
CA GLN A 15 -7.00 33.33 -12.15
C GLN A 15 -8.21 33.99 -11.47
N ALA A 16 -9.27 34.26 -12.23
CA ALA A 16 -10.46 34.91 -11.72
C ALA A 16 -11.40 33.92 -11.01
N LEU A 17 -11.37 32.64 -11.43
CA LEU A 17 -12.16 31.56 -10.84
C LEU A 17 -11.48 30.88 -9.65
N SER A 18 -10.17 31.07 -9.44
CA SER A 18 -9.45 30.44 -8.32
C SER A 18 -9.92 30.92 -6.94
N THR A 19 -10.44 32.14 -6.85
CA THR A 19 -10.98 32.72 -5.60
C THR A 19 -12.52 32.76 -5.57
N ALA A 20 -13.17 32.38 -6.66
CA ALA A 20 -14.62 32.48 -6.80
C ALA A 20 -15.33 31.35 -6.03
N LYS A 21 -16.46 31.68 -5.41
CA LYS A 21 -17.32 30.74 -4.70
C LYS A 21 -18.53 30.36 -5.56
N LYS A 22 -19.23 29.30 -5.13
CA LYS A 22 -20.47 28.88 -5.79
C LYS A 22 -21.48 30.02 -5.71
N GLY A 23 -22.04 30.39 -6.86
CA GLY A 23 -22.99 31.48 -7.00
C GLY A 23 -22.36 32.80 -7.43
N ASP A 24 -21.03 32.94 -7.37
CA ASP A 24 -20.36 34.20 -7.69
C ASP A 24 -20.43 34.51 -9.19
N ILE A 25 -20.49 35.81 -9.47
CA ILE A 25 -20.37 36.35 -10.82
C ILE A 25 -19.00 37.04 -10.91
N VAL A 26 -18.18 36.56 -11.83
CA VAL A 26 -16.80 36.99 -12.03
C VAL A 26 -16.70 37.74 -13.36
N GLY A 27 -16.34 39.03 -13.29
CA GLY A 27 -16.16 39.88 -14.46
C GLY A 27 -16.47 41.35 -14.18
N PRO A 28 -16.38 42.23 -15.20
CA PRO A 28 -16.05 41.91 -16.60
C PRO A 28 -14.55 41.67 -16.84
N ILE A 29 -14.21 40.55 -17.47
CA ILE A 29 -12.83 40.16 -17.81
C ILE A 29 -12.55 40.56 -19.25
N ARG A 30 -11.52 41.40 -19.48
CA ARG A 30 -11.10 41.79 -20.82
C ARG A 30 -10.20 40.72 -21.45
N SER A 31 -10.53 40.35 -22.68
CA SER A 31 -9.75 39.43 -23.52
C SER A 31 -9.45 40.08 -24.88
N GLY A 32 -8.69 39.41 -25.73
CA GLY A 32 -8.45 39.85 -27.11
C GLY A 32 -9.72 39.94 -27.97
N VAL A 33 -10.81 39.26 -27.59
CA VAL A 33 -12.07 39.22 -28.35
C VAL A 33 -13.18 40.08 -27.74
N GLY A 34 -12.93 40.75 -26.61
CA GLY A 34 -13.93 41.56 -25.90
C GLY A 34 -14.01 41.24 -24.40
N PHE A 35 -15.15 41.55 -23.78
CA PHE A 35 -15.39 41.38 -22.35
C PHE A 35 -16.22 40.13 -22.04
N HIS A 36 -15.83 39.42 -20.98
CA HIS A 36 -16.48 38.19 -20.53
C HIS A 36 -17.00 38.33 -19.10
N ILE A 37 -18.15 37.73 -18.82
CA ILE A 37 -18.69 37.57 -17.47
C ILE A 37 -18.97 36.09 -17.25
N LEU A 38 -18.44 35.55 -16.16
CA LEU A 38 -18.54 34.14 -15.79
C LEU A 38 -19.44 34.03 -14.56
N LYS A 39 -20.36 33.07 -14.54
CA LYS A 39 -21.14 32.72 -13.34
C LYS A 39 -20.77 31.33 -12.88
N VAL A 40 -20.40 31.20 -11.61
CA VAL A 40 -20.06 29.93 -11.00
C VAL A 40 -21.34 29.23 -10.56
N ASN A 41 -21.87 28.34 -11.41
CA ASN A 41 -23.10 27.62 -11.07
C ASN A 41 -22.89 26.58 -9.96
N ASP A 42 -21.76 25.87 -9.99
CA ASP A 42 -21.37 24.90 -8.97
C ASP A 42 -19.86 24.66 -8.98
N LEU A 43 -19.30 24.29 -7.82
CA LEU A 43 -17.88 23.96 -7.63
C LEU A 43 -17.80 22.57 -7.02
N ARG A 44 -17.10 21.66 -7.71
CA ARG A 44 -16.81 20.32 -7.21
C ARG A 44 -15.30 20.24 -6.98
N GLY A 45 -14.90 19.81 -5.79
CA GLY A 45 -13.48 19.55 -5.50
C GLY A 45 -12.92 18.49 -6.46
N GLU A 46 -11.62 18.58 -6.74
CA GLU A 46 -10.92 17.61 -7.57
C GLU A 46 -11.23 16.19 -7.09
N SER A 47 -11.56 15.31 -8.04
CA SER A 47 -11.80 13.91 -7.79
C SER A 47 -10.63 13.34 -7.00
N LYS A 48 -10.91 12.80 -5.81
CA LYS A 48 -9.91 12.16 -4.94
C LYS A 48 -8.95 11.32 -5.77
N ASN A 49 -7.67 11.65 -5.73
CA ASN A 49 -6.61 10.78 -6.23
C ASN A 49 -6.83 9.39 -5.62
N ILE A 50 -6.95 8.37 -6.47
CA ILE A 50 -6.99 6.98 -6.02
C ILE A 50 -5.58 6.65 -5.57
N SER A 51 -5.29 6.88 -4.29
CA SER A 51 -4.06 6.45 -3.66
C SER A 51 -4.12 4.94 -3.45
N VAL A 52 -3.55 4.19 -4.39
CA VAL A 52 -3.30 2.76 -4.22
C VAL A 52 -2.17 2.61 -3.20
N THR A 53 -2.44 1.92 -2.10
CA THR A 53 -1.41 1.64 -1.09
C THR A 53 -0.72 0.33 -1.46
N GLU A 54 0.52 0.43 -1.90
CA GLU A 54 1.40 -0.72 -2.12
C GLU A 54 2.30 -0.91 -0.91
N VAL A 55 2.66 -2.17 -0.63
CA VAL A 55 3.58 -2.55 0.45
C VAL A 55 4.75 -3.33 -0.14
N HIS A 56 5.95 -3.03 0.37
CA HIS A 56 7.16 -3.80 0.07
C HIS A 56 7.46 -4.71 1.26
N ALA A 57 7.35 -6.02 1.04
CA ALA A 57 7.45 -7.02 2.10
C ALA A 57 8.46 -8.11 1.76
N ARG A 58 9.01 -8.74 2.80
CA ARG A 58 9.85 -9.92 2.67
C ARG A 58 9.37 -11.04 3.56
N HIS A 59 9.48 -12.29 3.11
CA HIS A 59 9.06 -13.46 3.90
C HIS A 59 10.00 -14.66 3.76
N ILE A 60 9.90 -15.58 4.71
CA ILE A 60 10.53 -16.90 4.67
C ILE A 60 9.41 -17.92 4.84
N LEU A 61 9.15 -18.71 3.80
CA LEU A 61 8.08 -19.69 3.82
C LEU A 61 8.61 -21.08 4.20
N LEU A 62 8.12 -21.65 5.31
CA LEU A 62 8.30 -23.07 5.61
C LEU A 62 6.96 -23.78 5.43
N LYS A 63 6.89 -24.75 4.51
CA LYS A 63 5.70 -25.58 4.36
C LYS A 63 5.86 -26.81 5.26
N PRO A 64 4.87 -27.10 6.12
CA PRO A 64 4.84 -28.37 6.82
C PRO A 64 4.73 -29.50 5.81
N SER A 65 5.29 -30.64 6.17
CA SER A 65 5.31 -31.85 5.36
C SER A 65 5.07 -33.06 6.27
N PRO A 66 4.87 -34.27 5.74
CA PRO A 66 4.79 -35.48 6.57
C PRO A 66 6.03 -35.70 7.46
N ILE A 67 7.14 -35.02 7.14
CA ILE A 67 8.41 -35.05 7.88
C ILE A 67 8.54 -33.87 8.86
N MET A 68 7.88 -32.74 8.58
CA MET A 68 7.95 -31.52 9.40
C MET A 68 6.54 -31.08 9.81
N THR A 69 6.21 -31.27 11.08
CA THR A 69 4.92 -30.82 11.61
C THR A 69 4.84 -29.29 11.66
N ASP A 70 3.63 -28.79 11.69
CA ASP A 70 3.31 -27.38 11.90
C ASP A 70 4.06 -26.77 13.10
N GLU A 71 4.17 -27.52 14.19
CA GLU A 71 4.87 -27.09 15.40
C GLU A 71 6.39 -27.05 15.21
N GLN A 72 6.96 -28.04 14.51
CA GLN A 72 8.38 -28.04 14.17
C GLN A 72 8.72 -26.89 13.21
N ALA A 73 7.84 -26.61 12.24
CA ALA A 73 8.00 -25.47 11.34
C ALA A 73 8.00 -24.13 12.11
N ARG A 74 7.10 -24.00 13.10
CA ARG A 74 7.04 -22.83 13.99
C ARG A 74 8.32 -22.66 14.79
N VAL A 75 8.76 -23.69 15.48
CA VAL A 75 10.00 -23.66 16.29
C VAL A 75 11.22 -23.34 15.42
N LYS A 76 11.28 -23.89 14.20
CA LYS A 76 12.36 -23.61 13.25
C LYS A 76 12.38 -22.14 12.82
N LEU A 77 11.22 -21.55 12.51
CA LEU A 77 11.13 -20.13 12.17
C LEU A 77 11.47 -19.22 13.34
N GLU A 78 11.13 -19.60 14.57
CA GLU A 78 11.51 -18.87 15.77
C GLU A 78 13.02 -18.87 15.99
N GLN A 79 13.68 -20.01 15.77
CA GLN A 79 15.13 -20.08 15.80
C GLN A 79 15.77 -19.22 14.71
N ILE A 80 15.26 -19.27 13.48
CA ILE A 80 15.75 -18.43 12.39
C ILE A 80 15.56 -16.94 12.73
N ALA A 81 14.41 -16.57 13.28
CA ALA A 81 14.17 -15.19 13.70
C ALA A 81 15.14 -14.74 14.80
N ALA A 82 15.45 -15.60 15.77
CA ALA A 82 16.43 -15.33 16.82
C ALA A 82 17.85 -15.19 16.25
N ASP A 83 18.25 -16.07 15.33
CA ASP A 83 19.55 -16.04 14.67
C ASP A 83 19.72 -14.75 13.84
N ILE A 84 18.66 -14.27 13.18
CA ILE A 84 18.76 -13.02 12.42
C ILE A 84 18.75 -11.81 13.36
N LYS A 85 17.94 -11.81 14.43
CA LYS A 85 17.94 -10.73 15.43
C LYS A 85 19.26 -10.61 16.16
N SER A 86 19.93 -11.73 16.41
CA SER A 86 21.26 -11.76 17.02
C SER A 86 22.39 -11.44 16.05
N GLY A 87 22.10 -11.26 14.75
CA GLY A 87 23.09 -10.97 13.72
C GLY A 87 23.94 -12.17 13.29
N LYS A 88 23.61 -13.38 13.76
CA LYS A 88 24.30 -14.63 13.39
C LYS A 88 24.10 -14.97 11.90
N THR A 89 22.98 -14.57 11.32
CA THR A 89 22.72 -14.67 9.88
C THR A 89 21.92 -13.46 9.40
N THR A 90 21.85 -13.24 8.09
CA THR A 90 21.02 -12.19 7.49
C THR A 90 19.68 -12.75 7.06
N PHE A 91 18.65 -11.90 6.95
CA PHE A 91 17.35 -12.34 6.40
C PHE A 91 17.49 -12.98 5.04
N ALA A 92 18.28 -12.35 4.16
CA ALA A 92 18.41 -12.78 2.78
C ALA A 92 19.10 -14.15 2.70
N ALA A 93 20.12 -14.38 3.54
CA ALA A 93 20.76 -15.69 3.64
C ALA A 93 19.78 -16.76 4.15
N ALA A 94 19.07 -16.48 5.26
CA ALA A 94 18.08 -17.39 5.82
C ALA A 94 16.92 -17.66 4.85
N ALA A 95 16.46 -16.65 4.11
CA ALA A 95 15.41 -16.79 3.12
C ALA A 95 15.88 -17.67 1.94
N LYS A 96 17.10 -17.46 1.45
CA LYS A 96 17.64 -18.27 0.36
C LYS A 96 17.87 -19.73 0.77
N GLU A 97 18.23 -19.96 2.03
CA GLU A 97 18.53 -21.29 2.56
C GLU A 97 17.27 -22.06 2.98
N PHE A 98 16.32 -21.40 3.64
CA PHE A 98 15.19 -22.07 4.27
C PHE A 98 13.85 -21.82 3.58
N SER A 99 13.69 -20.73 2.81
CA SER A 99 12.40 -20.43 2.18
C SER A 99 12.08 -21.45 1.08
N GLN A 100 10.90 -22.06 1.19
CA GLN A 100 10.32 -22.99 0.23
C GLN A 100 9.43 -22.28 -0.81
N ASP A 101 9.57 -20.95 -0.92
CA ASP A 101 8.95 -20.15 -1.96
C ASP A 101 9.98 -19.82 -3.06
N PRO A 102 9.96 -20.51 -4.22
CA PRO A 102 10.96 -20.31 -5.26
C PRO A 102 10.92 -18.91 -5.88
N GLY A 103 9.78 -18.21 -5.79
CA GLY A 103 9.59 -16.86 -6.34
C GLY A 103 10.36 -15.80 -5.55
N SER A 104 10.46 -15.96 -4.24
CA SER A 104 11.10 -14.97 -3.35
C SER A 104 12.42 -15.46 -2.73
N ALA A 105 12.60 -16.77 -2.53
CA ALA A 105 13.78 -17.33 -1.84
C ALA A 105 15.10 -16.88 -2.49
N ASN A 106 15.17 -16.93 -3.82
CA ASN A 106 16.35 -16.52 -4.57
C ASN A 106 16.62 -15.01 -4.49
N GLN A 107 15.61 -14.21 -4.20
CA GLN A 107 15.69 -12.76 -3.97
C GLN A 107 15.82 -12.41 -2.48
N GLY A 108 16.24 -13.36 -1.65
CA GLY A 108 16.39 -13.13 -0.21
C GLY A 108 15.05 -12.92 0.50
N GLY A 109 13.99 -13.52 -0.02
CA GLY A 109 12.64 -13.47 0.51
C GLY A 109 11.83 -12.26 0.05
N ASP A 110 12.32 -11.48 -0.92
CA ASP A 110 11.62 -10.30 -1.44
C ASP A 110 10.37 -10.66 -2.24
N LEU A 111 9.25 -10.02 -1.90
CA LEU A 111 7.96 -10.15 -2.60
C LEU A 111 7.70 -8.98 -3.57
N GLY A 112 8.55 -7.96 -3.57
CA GLY A 112 8.36 -6.76 -4.38
C GLY A 112 7.24 -5.85 -3.86
N TRP A 113 6.97 -4.79 -4.63
CA TRP A 113 5.85 -3.89 -4.37
C TRP A 113 4.55 -4.54 -4.81
N ALA A 114 3.62 -4.65 -3.87
CA ALA A 114 2.36 -5.31 -4.12
C ALA A 114 1.24 -4.69 -3.28
N THR A 115 0.02 -4.73 -3.79
CA THR A 115 -1.13 -4.25 -3.04
C THR A 115 -1.55 -5.31 -2.00
N PRO A 116 -1.90 -4.93 -0.75
CA PRO A 116 -2.16 -5.90 0.33
C PRO A 116 -3.25 -6.94 0.04
N ASP A 117 -4.14 -6.66 -0.90
CA ASP A 117 -5.22 -7.53 -1.36
C ASP A 117 -4.73 -8.77 -2.12
N ILE A 118 -3.53 -8.73 -2.74
CA ILE A 118 -2.99 -9.91 -3.44
C ILE A 118 -2.52 -11.01 -2.48
N PHE A 119 -2.31 -10.68 -1.21
CA PHE A 119 -1.82 -11.62 -0.20
C PHE A 119 -2.96 -12.34 0.51
N ASP A 120 -2.62 -13.53 1.05
CA ASP A 120 -3.48 -14.29 1.94
C ASP A 120 -3.98 -13.42 3.11
N PRO A 121 -5.26 -13.53 3.53
CA PRO A 121 -5.81 -12.71 4.61
C PRO A 121 -4.98 -12.72 5.89
N ALA A 122 -4.41 -13.86 6.29
CA ALA A 122 -3.60 -13.92 7.50
C ALA A 122 -2.29 -13.14 7.35
N PHE A 123 -1.68 -13.18 6.16
CA PHE A 123 -0.47 -12.41 5.84
C PHE A 123 -0.78 -10.92 5.72
N ARG A 124 -1.87 -10.56 5.05
CA ARG A 124 -2.35 -9.18 4.96
C ARG A 124 -2.60 -8.58 6.34
N ASP A 125 -3.28 -9.30 7.22
CA ASP A 125 -3.55 -8.84 8.58
C ASP A 125 -2.26 -8.70 9.41
N ALA A 126 -1.25 -9.52 9.13
CA ALA A 126 0.08 -9.32 9.70
C ALA A 126 0.71 -8.03 9.18
N LEU A 127 0.66 -7.77 7.87
CA LEU A 127 1.19 -6.56 7.24
C LEU A 127 0.49 -5.28 7.73
N THR A 128 -0.85 -5.27 7.83
CA THR A 128 -1.62 -4.10 8.29
C THR A 128 -1.36 -3.79 9.77
N ARG A 129 -1.01 -4.79 10.58
CA ARG A 129 -0.56 -4.59 11.97
C ARG A 129 0.87 -4.06 12.08
N LEU A 130 1.68 -4.20 11.02
CA LEU A 130 3.04 -3.66 10.97
C LEU A 130 3.06 -2.20 10.51
N THR A 131 2.04 -1.74 9.80
CA THR A 131 1.88 -0.34 9.37
C THR A 131 1.53 0.59 10.52
N ARG A 132 2.54 0.90 11.35
CA ARG A 132 2.63 2.17 12.07
C ARG A 132 4.04 2.56 12.54
N SER A 133 5.08 2.18 11.81
CA SER A 133 6.36 2.88 11.95
C SER A 133 6.81 3.39 10.60
N ASN A 134 6.76 4.71 10.44
CA ASN A 134 7.39 5.44 9.35
C ASN A 134 8.92 5.45 9.54
N GLU A 135 9.50 4.32 9.95
CA GLU A 135 10.94 4.19 10.15
C GLU A 135 11.52 3.41 8.98
N CYS A 136 12.21 4.17 8.15
CA CYS A 136 13.20 3.70 7.19
C CYS A 136 14.36 3.01 7.92
N THR A 137 14.16 1.97 8.74
CA THR A 137 15.25 1.18 9.31
C THR A 137 14.79 -0.19 9.81
N GLY A 138 15.17 -1.24 9.08
CA GLY A 138 15.77 -2.43 9.70
C GLY A 138 14.94 -3.34 10.62
N SER A 139 13.61 -3.26 10.70
CA SER A 139 12.86 -4.21 11.54
C SER A 139 12.44 -5.46 10.77
N LEU A 140 13.35 -6.41 10.81
CA LEU A 140 13.20 -7.79 10.39
C LEU A 140 12.09 -8.52 11.14
N PHE A 141 10.93 -8.78 10.52
CA PHE A 141 9.93 -9.64 11.14
C PHE A 141 9.33 -10.66 10.17
N ILE A 142 9.81 -11.89 10.35
CA ILE A 142 9.21 -13.14 9.90
C ILE A 142 7.86 -13.29 10.62
N ARG A 143 6.75 -13.30 9.89
CA ARG A 143 5.46 -13.79 10.39
C ARG A 143 4.98 -14.93 9.52
N LEU A 144 4.77 -16.08 10.18
CA LEU A 144 4.23 -17.30 9.62
C LEU A 144 2.96 -17.04 8.82
N ALA A 145 3.01 -17.33 7.51
CA ALA A 145 1.81 -17.67 6.76
C ALA A 145 1.42 -19.10 7.18
N PHE A 146 0.69 -19.23 8.29
CA PHE A 146 -0.04 -20.45 8.58
C PHE A 146 -1.19 -20.53 7.59
N ASN A 147 -1.13 -21.48 6.66
CA ASN A 147 -2.28 -21.88 5.87
C ASN A 147 -3.30 -22.54 6.81
N ARG A 148 -4.08 -21.74 7.54
CA ARG A 148 -5.23 -22.24 8.30
C ARG A 148 -6.41 -22.36 7.35
N THR A 149 -6.53 -23.53 6.73
CA THR A 149 -7.85 -24.14 6.56
C THR A 149 -8.32 -24.62 7.93
N ALA A 150 -8.81 -23.70 8.78
CA ALA A 150 -9.47 -24.07 10.03
C ALA A 150 -10.54 -23.04 10.35
N GLY A 151 -11.80 -23.51 10.36
CA GLY A 151 -13.00 -22.69 10.46
C GLY A 151 -13.02 -21.69 11.61
N TYR A 152 -13.55 -20.51 11.31
CA TYR A 152 -13.84 -19.46 12.28
C TYR A 152 -14.98 -19.88 13.21
N PRO A 153 -14.84 -19.90 14.54
CA PRO A 153 -15.97 -19.69 15.41
C PRO A 153 -16.28 -18.18 15.44
N LYS A 154 -17.52 -17.83 15.09
CA LYS A 154 -18.05 -16.47 15.23
C LYS A 154 -18.03 -16.10 16.73
N CYS A 155 -17.38 -14.99 17.06
CA CYS A 155 -17.54 -14.37 18.38
C CYS A 155 -18.92 -13.70 18.46
N ARG A 156 -19.58 -13.95 19.59
CA ARG A 156 -20.88 -13.47 20.01
C ARG A 156 -20.75 -12.15 20.75
#